data_AF-A0A3Q1B300-F1
#
_entry.id   AF-A0A3Q1B300-F1
#
_cell.length_a   1.000
_cell.length_b   1.000
_cell.length_c   1.000
_cell.angle_alpha   90.00
_cell.angle_beta   90.00
_cell.angle_gamma   90.00
#
_symmetry.space_group_name_H-M   'P 1'
#
loop_
_entity.id
_entity.type
_entity.pdbx_description
1 polymer ?
#
loop_
_entity_poly.entity_id
_entity_poly.type
_entity_poly.pdbx_seq_one_letter_code
_entity_poly.pdbx_strand_id
1 'polypeptide(L)'
;WLPNTATQDEVGDKLIMSVHGLIVQLPLDPVNRINTEFITNVVNPEKDVDGYMVCINAGKLSRGDLNDCFIPCTPSGCMELIRQTGLLCLISSSETFIPNISTES
;
A
#
# COMPACT_ATOMS: atom_id res chain seq x y z
N TRP A 1 -4.63 12.46 -13.01
CA TRP A 1 -4.86 11.53 -14.14
C TRP A 1 -3.78 11.72 -15.21
N LEU A 2 -3.27 10.61 -15.73
CA LEU A 2 -2.27 10.53 -16.81
C LEU A 2 -2.86 9.66 -17.93
N PRO A 3 -2.54 9.91 -19.21
CA PRO A 3 -2.97 9.05 -20.31
C PRO A 3 -2.30 7.67 -20.21
N ASN A 4 -2.88 6.66 -20.86
CA ASN A 4 -2.28 5.31 -20.95
C ASN A 4 -0.99 5.27 -21.78
N THR A 5 -0.67 6.33 -22.52
CA THR A 5 0.60 6.49 -23.22
C THR A 5 1.70 7.09 -22.34
N ALA A 6 1.43 7.33 -21.05
CA ALA A 6 2.38 7.97 -20.17
C ALA A 6 3.69 7.17 -20.04
N THR A 7 4.80 7.88 -19.94
CA THR A 7 6.11 7.27 -19.68
C THR A 7 6.41 7.22 -18.18
N GLN A 8 7.41 6.44 -17.79
CA GLN A 8 7.84 6.36 -16.40
C GLN A 8 8.28 7.73 -15.84
N ASP A 9 8.93 8.55 -16.68
CA ASP A 9 9.42 9.87 -16.29
C ASP A 9 8.23 10.83 -16.02
N GLU A 10 7.20 10.81 -16.88
CA GLU A 10 5.99 11.61 -16.68
C GLU A 10 5.22 11.20 -15.41
N VAL A 11 5.24 9.91 -15.07
CA VAL A 11 4.69 9.42 -13.80
C VAL A 11 5.54 9.94 -12.64
N GLY A 12 6.87 9.84 -12.73
CA GLY A 12 7.83 10.31 -11.73
C GLY A 12 7.69 11.81 -11.42
N ASP A 13 7.52 12.64 -12.46
CA ASP A 13 7.32 14.09 -12.32
C ASP A 13 6.04 14.44 -11.55
N LYS A 14 5.02 13.57 -11.55
CA LYS A 14 3.84 13.78 -10.71
C LYS A 14 4.06 13.43 -9.25
N LEU A 15 5.01 12.55 -8.94
CA LEU A 15 5.30 12.12 -7.56
C LEU A 15 6.00 13.23 -6.75
N ILE A 16 6.73 14.12 -7.44
CA ILE A 16 7.45 15.24 -6.81
C ILE A 16 6.57 16.45 -6.48
N MET A 17 5.28 16.44 -6.85
CA MET A 17 4.38 17.54 -6.56
C MET A 17 4.18 17.78 -5.04
N SER A 18 3.92 19.03 -4.68
CA SER A 18 3.65 19.45 -3.30
C SER A 18 2.22 19.07 -2.91
N VAL A 19 2.04 17.83 -2.45
CA VAL A 19 0.78 17.27 -1.92
C VAL A 19 1.03 16.59 -0.58
N HIS A 20 0.00 16.53 0.27
CA HIS A 20 0.06 15.90 1.59
C HIS A 20 0.07 14.37 1.54
N GLY A 21 -0.48 13.78 0.48
CA GLY A 21 -0.60 12.35 0.31
C GLY A 21 -0.85 11.98 -1.14
N LEU A 22 -0.45 10.78 -1.52
CA LEU A 22 -0.53 10.24 -2.87
C LEU A 22 -1.04 8.80 -2.81
N ILE A 23 -1.85 8.44 -3.81
CA ILE A 23 -2.25 7.07 -4.10
C ILE A 23 -1.92 6.82 -5.58
N VAL A 24 -1.25 5.71 -5.89
CA VAL A 24 -1.14 5.21 -7.27
C VAL A 24 -2.01 3.98 -7.41
N GLN A 25 -2.99 4.10 -8.28
CA GLN A 25 -3.89 3.00 -8.57
C GLN A 25 -3.14 1.88 -9.32
N LEU A 26 -3.22 0.66 -8.77
CA LEU A 26 -2.73 -0.56 -9.41
C LEU A 26 -3.90 -1.41 -9.97
N PRO A 27 -3.65 -2.26 -11.00
CA PRO A 27 -2.41 -2.33 -11.77
C PRO A 27 -2.23 -1.08 -12.64
N LEU A 28 -0.98 -0.73 -12.92
CA LEU A 28 -0.69 0.27 -13.95
C LEU A 28 -1.02 -0.37 -15.30
N ASP A 29 -1.88 0.28 -16.10
CA ASP A 29 -2.18 -0.11 -17.49
C ASP A 29 -1.62 0.89 -18.54
N PRO A 30 -0.30 1.14 -18.56
CA PRO A 30 0.34 1.92 -19.60
C PRO A 30 0.68 1.04 -20.83
N VAL A 31 0.52 1.62 -22.01
CA VAL A 31 1.01 1.07 -23.28
C VAL A 31 2.54 0.90 -23.25
N ASN A 32 3.22 1.75 -22.47
CA ASN A 32 4.66 1.67 -22.24
C ASN A 32 4.96 0.77 -21.05
N ARG A 33 6.08 0.04 -21.08
CA ARG A 33 6.54 -0.71 -19.89
C ARG A 33 6.91 0.28 -18.78
N ILE A 34 6.20 0.21 -17.65
CA ILE A 34 6.51 0.96 -16.43
C ILE A 34 6.89 -0.05 -15.35
N ASN A 35 7.99 0.21 -14.63
CA ASN A 35 8.35 -0.59 -13.48
C ASN A 35 7.52 -0.13 -12.27
N THR A 36 6.47 -0.90 -11.95
CA THR A 36 5.58 -0.62 -10.82
C THR A 36 6.34 -0.54 -9.50
N GLU A 37 7.25 -1.48 -9.23
CA GLU A 37 8.01 -1.52 -7.97
C GLU A 37 8.90 -0.27 -7.81
N PHE A 38 9.48 0.22 -8.91
CA PHE A 38 10.25 1.46 -8.90
C PHE A 38 9.36 2.67 -8.58
N ILE A 39 8.20 2.78 -9.26
CA ILE A 39 7.26 3.88 -9.06
C ILE A 39 6.68 3.87 -7.64
N THR A 40 6.39 2.71 -7.08
CA THR A 40 5.82 2.62 -5.74
C THR A 40 6.87 2.98 -4.68
N ASN A 41 8.13 2.56 -4.85
CA ASN A 41 9.20 2.83 -3.90
C ASN A 41 9.81 4.24 -3.96
N VAL A 42 9.67 4.98 -5.07
CA VAL A 42 10.17 6.37 -5.16
C VAL A 42 9.25 7.38 -4.46
N VAL A 43 8.03 6.98 -4.09
CA VAL A 43 7.13 7.83 -3.32
C VAL A 43 7.73 8.10 -1.94
N ASN A 44 7.63 9.34 -1.48
CA ASN A 44 8.04 9.69 -0.12
C ASN A 44 7.16 8.91 0.89
N PRO A 45 7.74 8.16 1.85
CA PRO A 45 6.99 7.40 2.86
C PRO A 45 5.93 8.21 3.60
N GLU A 46 6.16 9.51 3.83
CA GLU A 46 5.22 10.41 4.52
C GLU A 46 3.96 10.72 3.68
N LYS A 47 4.02 10.47 2.38
CA LYS A 47 2.91 10.70 1.43
C LYS A 47 2.23 9.40 1.01
N ASP A 48 2.68 8.24 1.48
CA ASP A 48 2.14 6.93 1.11
C ASP A 48 0.85 6.61 1.88
N VAL A 49 -0.27 7.14 1.40
CA VAL A 49 -1.59 6.97 2.03
C VAL A 49 -2.08 5.52 1.92
N ASP A 50 -1.60 4.78 0.92
CA ASP A 50 -2.01 3.39 0.70
C ASP A 50 -1.23 2.40 1.58
N GLY A 51 -0.14 2.83 2.21
CA GLY A 51 0.63 2.10 3.23
C GLY A 51 1.38 0.85 2.74
N TYR A 52 1.12 0.39 1.51
CA TYR A 52 1.84 -0.70 0.86
C TYR A 52 2.75 -0.21 -0.28
N MET A 53 2.66 1.06 -0.64
CA MET A 53 3.31 1.57 -1.84
C MET A 53 4.84 1.66 -1.63
N VAL A 54 5.28 2.02 -0.42
CA VAL A 54 6.71 2.12 -0.11
C VAL A 54 7.16 0.96 0.78
N CYS A 55 8.23 0.26 0.38
CA CYS A 55 8.82 -0.86 1.16
C CYS A 55 9.20 -0.48 2.60
N ILE A 56 9.47 0.82 2.85
CA ILE A 56 9.75 1.33 4.20
C ILE A 56 8.54 1.16 5.12
N ASN A 57 7.33 1.50 4.67
CA ASN A 57 6.12 1.35 5.47
C ASN A 57 5.79 -0.13 5.68
N ALA A 58 5.87 -0.95 4.63
CA ALA A 58 5.72 -2.40 4.77
C ALA A 58 6.75 -3.00 5.75
N GLY A 59 8.00 -2.52 5.70
CA GLY A 59 9.06 -2.92 6.62
C GLY A 59 8.79 -2.51 8.07
N LYS A 60 8.35 -1.28 8.32
CA LYS A 60 7.96 -0.83 9.66
C LYS A 60 6.78 -1.66 10.20
N LEU A 61 5.74 -1.88 9.38
CA LEU A 61 4.59 -2.70 9.75
C LEU A 61 4.99 -4.14 10.11
N SER A 62 5.82 -4.78 9.30
CA SER A 62 6.27 -6.17 9.54
C SER A 62 7.13 -6.34 10.80
N ARG A 63 7.83 -5.28 11.25
CA ARG A 63 8.57 -5.27 12.52
C ARG A 63 7.73 -4.87 13.73
N GLY A 64 6.50 -4.40 13.52
CA GLY A 64 5.62 -3.89 14.59
C GLY A 64 5.88 -2.42 14.96
N ASP A 65 6.57 -1.65 14.12
CA ASP A 65 6.84 -0.22 14.31
C ASP A 65 5.59 0.63 13.97
N LEU A 66 4.46 0.38 14.64
CA LEU A 66 3.14 0.92 14.28
C LEU A 66 2.95 2.42 14.56
N ASN A 67 3.81 3.03 15.38
CA ASN A 67 3.67 4.44 15.79
C ASN A 67 4.07 5.44 14.70
N ASP A 68 4.84 5.00 13.69
CA ASP A 68 5.43 5.86 12.66
C ASP A 68 5.34 5.19 11.27
N CYS A 69 4.20 4.54 11.01
CA CYS A 69 3.97 3.76 9.81
C CYS A 69 2.55 3.96 9.28
N PHE A 70 2.41 4.12 7.97
CA PHE A 70 1.11 3.97 7.33
C PHE A 70 0.73 2.50 7.26
N ILE A 71 -0.44 2.15 7.78
CA ILE A 71 -0.99 0.80 7.70
C ILE A 71 -1.82 0.72 6.42
N PRO A 72 -1.65 -0.32 5.58
CA PRO A 72 -2.41 -0.42 4.36
C PRO A 72 -3.92 -0.39 4.61
N CYS A 73 -4.65 0.32 3.76
CA CYS A 73 -6.06 0.63 3.99
C CYS A 73 -6.95 -0.63 4.11
N THR A 74 -6.65 -1.68 3.33
CA THR A 74 -7.39 -2.95 3.34
C THR A 74 -7.24 -3.72 4.66
N PRO A 75 -6.04 -4.11 5.13
CA PRO A 75 -5.89 -4.77 6.43
C PRO A 75 -6.35 -3.88 7.59
N SER A 76 -6.17 -2.56 7.50
CA SER A 76 -6.71 -1.62 8.49
C SER A 76 -8.24 -1.71 8.58
N GLY A 77 -8.93 -1.72 7.44
CA GLY A 77 -10.37 -1.92 7.36
C GLY A 77 -10.82 -3.27 7.92
N CYS A 78 -10.12 -4.36 7.61
CA CYS A 78 -10.39 -5.68 8.19
C CYS A 78 -10.28 -5.66 9.72
N MET A 79 -9.23 -5.03 10.28
CA MET A 79 -9.05 -4.91 11.73
C MET A 79 -10.17 -4.10 12.39
N GLU A 80 -10.63 -3.03 11.74
CA GLU A 80 -11.76 -2.23 12.23
C GLU A 80 -13.07 -3.03 12.21
N LEU A 81 -13.33 -3.80 11.14
CA LEU A 81 -14.49 -4.70 11.09
C LEU A 81 -14.45 -5.73 12.22
N ILE A 82 -13.30 -6.36 12.47
CA ILE A 82 -13.14 -7.30 13.59
C ILE A 82 -13.38 -6.58 14.92
N ARG A 83 -12.86 -5.36 15.11
CA ARG A 83 -13.09 -4.56 16.33
C ARG A 83 -14.59 -4.32 16.58
N GLN A 84 -15.36 -4.05 15.54
CA GLN A 84 -16.81 -3.82 15.64
C GLN A 84 -17.60 -5.07 16.05
N THR A 85 -17.07 -6.29 15.85
CA THR A 85 -17.72 -7.53 16.32
C THR A 85 -17.64 -7.73 17.84
N GLY A 86 -16.80 -6.96 18.55
CA GLY A 86 -16.54 -7.14 19.98
C GLY A 86 -15.59 -8.31 20.31
N LEU A 87 -15.04 -8.99 19.29
CA LEU A 87 -14.16 -10.16 19.46
C LEU A 87 -12.68 -9.81 19.65
N LEU A 88 -12.33 -8.53 19.88
CA LEU A 88 -10.94 -8.06 19.93
C LEU A 88 -10.06 -8.81 20.96
N CYS A 89 -10.65 -9.19 22.09
CA CYS A 89 -9.99 -9.97 23.15
C CYS A 89 -9.62 -11.41 22.69
N LEU A 90 -10.36 -11.98 21.75
CA LEU A 90 -10.10 -13.32 21.25
C LEU A 90 -8.95 -13.35 20.25
N ILE A 91 -8.65 -12.25 19.57
CA ILE A 91 -7.61 -12.22 18.52
C ILE A 91 -6.21 -12.54 19.08
N SER A 92 -5.93 -12.17 20.34
CA SER A 92 -4.64 -12.51 20.98
C SER A 92 -4.50 -14.00 21.29
N SER A 93 -5.61 -14.75 21.27
CA SER A 93 -5.71 -16.14 21.72
C SER A 93 -6.20 -17.09 20.62
N SER A 94 -6.58 -16.56 19.46
CA SER A 94 -7.16 -17.31 18.36
C SER A 94 -6.15 -17.55 17.25
N GLU A 95 -6.21 -18.73 16.64
CA GLU A 95 -5.53 -18.99 15.37
C GLU A 95 -6.18 -18.14 14.26
N THR A 96 -5.40 -17.25 13.67
CA THR A 96 -5.84 -16.41 12.55
C THR A 96 -5.34 -17.00 11.24
N PHE A 97 -6.23 -17.28 10.30
CA PHE A 97 -5.89 -17.82 8.99
C PHE A 97 -5.95 -16.72 7.92
N ILE A 98 -4.84 -16.51 7.23
CA ILE A 98 -4.79 -15.68 6.01
C ILE A 98 -4.67 -16.65 4.83
N PRO A 99 -5.70 -16.80 3.98
CA PRO A 99 -5.63 -17.70 2.83
C PRO A 99 -4.52 -17.25 1.87
N ASN A 100 -3.70 -18.20 1.42
CA ASN A 100 -2.68 -17.91 0.43
C ASN A 100 -3.37 -17.72 -0.94
N ILE A 101 -3.30 -16.51 -1.49
CA ILE A 101 -3.69 -16.23 -2.88
C ILE A 101 -2.48 -16.57 -3.75
N SER A 102 -2.30 -17.85 -4.06
CA SER A 102 -1.38 -18.27 -5.11
C SER A 102 -1.85 -17.67 -6.43
N THR A 103 -1.08 -16.74 -6.99
CA THR A 103 -1.24 -16.34 -8.39
C THR A 103 -0.95 -17.56 -9.25
N GLU A 104 -1.99 -18.13 -9.87
CA GLU A 104 -1.79 -19.04 -11.00
C GLU A 104 -1.03 -18.26 -12.07
N SER A 105 0.23 -18.65 -12.28
CA SER A 105 1.10 -18.19 -13.37
C SER A 105 0.79 -18.93 -14.66
#